data_AF-A0A061J600-F1
#
_entry.id   AF-A0A061J600-F1
#
_cell.length_a   1.000
_cell.length_b   1.000
_cell.length_c   1.000
_cell.angle_alpha   90.00
_cell.angle_beta   90.00
_cell.angle_gamma   90.00
#
_symmetry.space_group_name_H-M   'P 1'
#
loop_
_entity.id
_entity.type
_entity.pdbx_description
1 polymer ?
#
loop_
_entity_poly.entity_id
_entity_poly.type
_entity_poly.pdbx_seq_one_letter_code
_entity_poly.pdbx_strand_id
1 'polypeptide(L)'
;MERTKPLLFVSDIRSGSVSLPNFEDHVAENMRAQECWCQILQGEYSMLKFRLPYTHKKIGFGDKRRNVKSSLIGSDGTVKYLRGDILLPVWTRPTSTEGRLVVPQGAHQVPYNVSHVENQFFFFNARVREVVHFNHILLPDEDLDHHYDAAAEVNCLLAYLKFLHPEMRDASVAVLRREVKRISASITAHLRVNFQDVIRRREYLVLKQARSGQTEEEGDESDDEAVDAGRSQNAEAQPRSSWEAVAKKIIQAATKERTRVVWTRNVEETETDARSNVWVTTTMRQ
;
A
#
# COMPACT_ATOMS: atom_id res chain seq x y z
N MET A 1 13.93 -29.92 -18.74
CA MET A 1 14.95 -29.15 -17.99
C MET A 1 14.40 -27.87 -17.33
N GLU A 2 13.23 -27.32 -17.71
CA GLU A 2 12.70 -26.12 -17.05
C GLU A 2 12.15 -26.35 -15.63
N ARG A 3 11.66 -27.57 -15.33
CA ARG A 3 11.11 -27.93 -14.00
C ARG A 3 12.12 -27.99 -12.85
N THR A 4 13.42 -27.80 -13.11
CA THR A 4 14.48 -27.87 -12.09
C THR A 4 15.09 -26.51 -11.75
N LYS A 5 14.64 -25.43 -12.39
CA LYS A 5 15.09 -24.09 -12.02
C LYS A 5 14.38 -23.63 -10.73
N PRO A 6 15.07 -22.88 -9.85
CA PRO A 6 14.43 -22.28 -8.70
C PRO A 6 13.27 -21.37 -9.16
N LEU A 7 12.12 -21.52 -8.53
CA LEU A 7 10.91 -20.77 -8.86
C LEU A 7 10.72 -19.66 -7.82
N LEU A 8 10.59 -18.42 -8.31
CA LEU A 8 10.09 -17.30 -7.53
C LEU A 8 8.62 -17.08 -7.90
N PHE A 9 7.73 -17.18 -6.92
CA PHE A 9 6.30 -16.92 -7.13
C PHE A 9 5.94 -15.50 -6.68
N VAL A 10 5.20 -14.75 -7.50
CA VAL A 10 4.70 -13.42 -7.14
C VAL A 10 3.20 -13.38 -7.42
N SER A 11 2.41 -12.94 -6.45
CA SER A 11 0.96 -12.83 -6.57
C SER A 11 0.45 -11.47 -6.11
N ASP A 12 -0.37 -10.85 -6.95
CA ASP A 12 -1.15 -9.65 -6.65
C ASP A 12 -2.62 -9.84 -7.06
N ILE A 13 -3.16 -11.04 -6.78
CA ILE A 13 -4.53 -11.40 -7.16
C ILE A 13 -5.54 -10.46 -6.48
N ARG A 14 -6.59 -10.11 -7.25
CA ARG A 14 -7.79 -9.42 -6.77
C ARG A 14 -9.02 -10.06 -7.41
N SER A 15 -9.82 -10.77 -6.63
CA SER A 15 -11.08 -11.43 -7.07
C SER A 15 -12.28 -10.48 -7.21
N GLY A 16 -12.09 -9.16 -7.24
CA GLY A 16 -13.14 -8.14 -7.15
C GLY A 16 -14.17 -8.07 -8.28
N SER A 17 -14.13 -8.99 -9.26
CA SER A 17 -15.12 -9.07 -10.34
C SER A 17 -16.31 -9.99 -10.05
N VAL A 18 -16.31 -10.71 -8.92
CA VAL A 18 -17.42 -11.57 -8.50
C VAL A 18 -18.27 -10.78 -7.53
N SER A 19 -19.59 -10.72 -7.72
CA SER A 19 -20.49 -9.91 -6.89
C SER A 19 -20.70 -10.49 -5.48
N LEU A 20 -19.65 -10.57 -4.64
CA LEU A 20 -19.84 -10.90 -3.23
C LEU A 20 -20.43 -9.68 -2.50
N PRO A 21 -21.39 -9.89 -1.57
CA PRO A 21 -21.98 -8.81 -0.79
C PRO A 21 -21.00 -8.13 0.19
N ASN A 22 -19.81 -8.70 0.40
CA ASN A 22 -18.85 -8.24 1.39
C ASN A 22 -17.43 -8.35 0.85
N PHE A 23 -16.79 -7.20 0.62
CA PHE A 23 -15.41 -7.11 0.17
C PHE A 23 -14.41 -7.92 1.02
N GLU A 24 -14.63 -8.02 2.34
CA GLU A 24 -13.73 -8.77 3.21
C GLU A 24 -13.74 -10.29 2.94
N ASP A 25 -14.78 -10.81 2.29
CA ASP A 25 -14.82 -12.21 1.86
C ASP A 25 -13.98 -12.43 0.59
N HIS A 26 -13.83 -11.44 -0.29
CA HIS A 26 -12.87 -11.50 -1.39
C HIS A 26 -11.43 -11.58 -0.89
N VAL A 27 -11.10 -10.78 0.12
CA VAL A 27 -9.77 -10.82 0.74
C VAL A 27 -9.50 -12.22 1.28
N ALA A 28 -10.51 -12.85 1.87
CA ALA A 28 -10.39 -14.22 2.34
C ALA A 28 -10.13 -15.24 1.23
N GLU A 29 -10.86 -15.15 0.14
CA GLU A 29 -10.68 -16.02 -1.03
C GLU A 29 -9.30 -15.84 -1.66
N ASN A 30 -8.86 -14.59 -1.85
CA ASN A 30 -7.55 -14.27 -2.41
C ASN A 30 -6.42 -14.82 -1.54
N MET A 31 -6.51 -14.66 -0.21
CA MET A 31 -5.52 -15.22 0.71
C MET A 31 -5.45 -16.75 0.59
N ARG A 32 -6.60 -17.44 0.62
CA ARG A 32 -6.65 -18.92 0.46
C ARG A 32 -6.10 -19.38 -0.87
N ALA A 33 -6.40 -18.67 -1.98
CA ALA A 33 -5.88 -18.99 -3.29
C ALA A 33 -4.35 -18.88 -3.33
N GLN A 34 -3.80 -17.76 -2.83
CA GLN A 34 -2.36 -17.56 -2.71
C GLN A 34 -1.68 -18.64 -1.87
N GLU A 35 -2.29 -19.08 -0.78
CA GLU A 35 -1.76 -20.16 0.04
C GLU A 35 -1.73 -21.50 -0.73
N CYS A 36 -2.84 -21.86 -1.37
CA CYS A 36 -2.93 -23.05 -2.20
C CYS A 36 -1.87 -23.04 -3.31
N TRP A 37 -1.68 -21.89 -3.97
CA TRP A 37 -0.65 -21.74 -5.00
C TRP A 37 0.77 -21.90 -4.44
N CYS A 38 1.07 -21.38 -3.26
CA CYS A 38 2.37 -21.63 -2.62
C CYS A 38 2.61 -23.12 -2.37
N GLN A 39 1.59 -23.84 -1.91
CA GLN A 39 1.67 -25.28 -1.65
C GLN A 39 1.86 -26.11 -2.93
N ILE A 40 1.22 -25.71 -4.04
CA ILE A 40 1.32 -26.39 -5.33
C ILE A 40 2.66 -26.08 -6.02
N LEU A 41 3.02 -24.79 -6.08
CA LEU A 41 4.17 -24.32 -6.85
C LEU A 41 5.49 -24.62 -6.16
N GLN A 42 5.52 -24.68 -4.82
CA GLN A 42 6.73 -24.95 -4.04
C GLN A 42 7.91 -24.07 -4.48
N GLY A 43 7.64 -22.78 -4.72
CA GLY A 43 8.67 -21.80 -5.03
C GLY A 43 9.65 -21.67 -3.88
N GLU A 44 10.92 -21.37 -4.20
CA GLU A 44 11.97 -21.13 -3.18
C GLU A 44 11.56 -19.97 -2.27
N TYR A 45 10.97 -18.94 -2.88
CA TYR A 45 10.26 -17.86 -2.21
C TYR A 45 8.98 -17.49 -2.96
N SER A 46 8.00 -17.00 -2.21
CA SER A 46 6.77 -16.41 -2.72
C SER A 46 6.59 -15.00 -2.17
N MET A 47 6.28 -14.02 -3.01
CA MET A 47 5.88 -12.67 -2.60
C MET A 47 4.38 -12.50 -2.85
N LEU A 48 3.62 -12.38 -1.76
CA LEU A 48 2.16 -12.38 -1.79
C LEU A 48 1.61 -11.01 -1.43
N LYS A 49 0.52 -10.59 -2.07
CA LYS A 49 -0.30 -9.50 -1.55
C LYS A 49 -0.83 -9.87 -0.17
N PHE A 50 -0.59 -9.01 0.81
CA PHE A 50 -0.95 -9.28 2.20
C PHE A 50 -1.76 -8.14 2.78
N ARG A 51 -3.03 -8.41 3.06
CA ARG A 51 -3.94 -7.55 3.81
C ARG A 51 -4.85 -8.46 4.62
N LEU A 52 -4.91 -8.27 5.94
CA LEU A 52 -5.88 -8.96 6.76
C LEU A 52 -7.26 -8.31 6.60
N PRO A 53 -8.35 -9.09 6.70
CA PRO A 53 -9.69 -8.53 6.63
C PRO A 53 -9.94 -7.59 7.81
N TYR A 54 -10.66 -6.48 7.59
CA TYR A 54 -11.02 -5.58 8.69
C TYR A 54 -12.07 -6.20 9.62
N THR A 55 -12.01 -5.83 10.89
CA THR A 55 -12.97 -6.24 11.94
C THR A 55 -14.26 -5.40 11.94
N HIS A 56 -14.26 -4.26 11.24
CA HIS A 56 -15.32 -3.26 11.27
C HIS A 56 -15.55 -2.66 9.87
N LYS A 57 -16.82 -2.56 9.44
CA LYS A 57 -17.21 -1.78 8.24
C LYS A 57 -17.97 -0.53 8.71
N LYS A 58 -17.51 0.66 8.31
CA LYS A 58 -18.33 1.87 8.40
C LYS A 58 -19.16 1.95 7.12
N ILE A 59 -20.47 2.06 7.25
CA ILE A 59 -21.39 2.16 6.10
C ILE A 59 -21.56 3.63 5.67
N GLY A 60 -21.03 4.58 6.46
CA GLY A 60 -21.09 6.00 6.16
C GLY A 60 -20.43 6.86 7.23
N PHE A 61 -20.25 8.14 6.92
CA PHE A 61 -19.76 9.14 7.87
C PHE A 61 -20.86 9.43 8.91
N GLY A 62 -20.64 9.02 10.17
CA GLY A 62 -21.62 9.17 11.26
C GLY A 62 -22.50 7.94 11.51
N ASP A 63 -22.36 6.87 10.71
CA ASP A 63 -23.07 5.62 10.97
C ASP A 63 -22.52 4.89 12.20
N LYS A 64 -23.42 4.23 12.91
CA LYS A 64 -23.06 3.29 13.99
C LYS A 64 -22.23 2.17 13.36
N ARG A 65 -21.00 1.97 13.85
CA ARG A 65 -20.09 0.90 13.39
C ARG A 65 -20.84 -0.43 13.39
N ARG A 66 -21.05 -1.02 12.22
CA ARG A 66 -21.62 -2.38 12.12
C ARG A 66 -20.43 -3.35 12.09
N ASN A 67 -20.36 -4.21 13.10
CA ASN A 67 -19.36 -5.27 13.11
C ASN A 67 -19.77 -6.32 12.08
N VAL A 68 -19.21 -6.24 10.88
CA VAL A 68 -19.29 -7.32 9.90
C VAL A 68 -18.19 -8.30 10.26
N LYS A 69 -18.56 -9.46 10.80
CA LYS A 69 -17.59 -10.51 11.12
C LYS A 69 -17.15 -11.17 9.81
N SER A 70 -15.89 -10.97 9.42
CA SER A 70 -15.28 -11.77 8.36
C SER A 70 -15.24 -13.24 8.76
N SER A 71 -15.52 -14.13 7.81
CA SER A 71 -15.47 -15.58 7.99
C SER A 71 -14.06 -16.12 8.28
N LEU A 72 -13.01 -15.32 8.02
CA LEU A 72 -11.62 -15.70 8.28
C LEU A 72 -11.17 -15.45 9.72
N ILE A 73 -11.81 -14.52 10.43
CA ILE A 73 -11.34 -14.10 11.74
C ILE A 73 -11.89 -15.08 12.78
N GLY A 74 -10.98 -15.80 13.42
CA GLY A 74 -11.30 -16.72 14.52
C GLY A 74 -11.96 -16.00 15.70
N SER A 75 -12.56 -16.77 16.60
CA SER A 75 -13.14 -16.23 17.84
C SER A 75 -12.10 -15.55 18.75
N ASP A 76 -10.83 -15.87 18.56
CA ASP A 76 -9.68 -15.26 19.24
C ASP A 76 -9.17 -13.97 18.56
N GLY A 77 -9.82 -13.53 17.48
CA GLY A 77 -9.43 -12.34 16.73
C GLY A 77 -8.23 -12.54 15.80
N THR A 78 -7.87 -13.79 15.50
CA THR A 78 -6.73 -14.10 14.64
C THR A 78 -7.14 -14.67 13.28
N VAL A 79 -6.24 -14.56 12.30
CA VAL A 79 -6.34 -15.20 10.98
C VAL A 79 -5.12 -16.11 10.82
N LYS A 80 -5.34 -17.41 10.60
CA LYS A 80 -4.24 -18.34 10.28
C LYS A 80 -3.82 -18.16 8.83
N TYR A 81 -2.54 -17.87 8.61
CA TYR A 81 -1.99 -17.71 7.28
C TYR A 81 -0.50 -18.05 7.22
N LEU A 82 0.08 -18.13 6.02
CA LEU A 82 1.49 -18.49 5.83
C LEU A 82 2.43 -17.59 6.64
N ARG A 83 3.45 -18.18 7.27
CA ARG A 83 4.53 -17.45 7.93
C ARG A 83 5.44 -16.79 6.90
N GLY A 84 5.76 -15.53 7.09
CA GLY A 84 6.69 -14.80 6.23
C GLY A 84 7.07 -13.43 6.78
N ASP A 85 7.98 -12.77 6.09
CA ASP A 85 8.37 -11.40 6.39
C ASP A 85 7.41 -10.42 5.72
N ILE A 86 6.78 -9.54 6.51
CA ILE A 86 5.87 -8.52 5.98
C ILE A 86 6.70 -7.32 5.55
N LEU A 87 6.71 -7.05 4.25
CA LEU A 87 7.27 -5.84 3.66
C LEU A 87 6.23 -4.72 3.65
N LEU A 88 6.61 -3.59 4.25
CA LEU A 88 5.88 -2.35 4.24
C LEU A 88 5.80 -1.80 2.81
N PRO A 89 4.64 -1.28 2.42
CA PRO A 89 4.40 -0.83 1.07
C PRO A 89 5.13 0.49 0.77
N VAL A 90 5.60 0.65 -0.47
CA VAL A 90 6.16 1.90 -1.00
C VAL A 90 5.14 2.52 -1.96
N TRP A 91 4.87 3.81 -1.82
CA TRP A 91 3.90 4.57 -2.62
C TRP A 91 2.46 4.04 -2.59
N THR A 92 2.06 3.32 -1.53
CA THR A 92 0.66 2.87 -1.39
C THR A 92 -0.29 3.99 -0.98
N ARG A 93 -1.60 3.73 -0.97
CA ARG A 93 -2.60 4.67 -0.45
C ARG A 93 -2.30 5.02 1.01
N PRO A 94 -2.47 6.29 1.45
CA PRO A 94 -2.06 6.74 2.79
C PRO A 94 -2.67 5.98 3.97
N THR A 95 -3.80 5.30 3.79
CA THR A 95 -4.49 4.56 4.87
C THR A 95 -4.53 3.06 4.64
N SER A 96 -3.82 2.55 3.63
CA SER A 96 -3.85 1.13 3.29
C SER A 96 -3.17 0.29 4.38
N THR A 97 -3.78 -0.83 4.74
CA THR A 97 -3.15 -1.87 5.57
C THR A 97 -2.59 -3.02 4.73
N GLU A 98 -2.37 -2.78 3.45
CA GLU A 98 -1.75 -3.73 2.54
C GLU A 98 -0.22 -3.64 2.59
N GLY A 99 0.44 -4.79 2.72
CA GLY A 99 1.86 -4.96 2.47
C GLY A 99 2.12 -6.13 1.52
N ARG A 100 3.38 -6.55 1.43
CA ARG A 100 3.78 -7.79 0.73
C ARG A 100 4.33 -8.80 1.73
N LEU A 101 3.85 -10.03 1.70
CA LEU A 101 4.36 -11.11 2.55
C LEU A 101 5.35 -11.95 1.75
N VAL A 102 6.62 -12.00 2.19
CA VAL A 102 7.65 -12.86 1.63
C VAL A 102 7.68 -14.17 2.39
N VAL A 103 7.29 -15.24 1.72
CA VAL A 103 7.09 -16.57 2.29
C VAL A 103 8.18 -17.51 1.75
N PRO A 104 9.01 -18.14 2.60
CA PRO A 104 9.96 -19.15 2.15
C PRO A 104 9.25 -20.47 1.80
N GLN A 105 9.90 -21.30 0.97
CA GLN A 105 9.41 -22.64 0.65
C GLN A 105 9.08 -23.44 1.92
N GLY A 106 7.94 -24.13 1.92
CA GLY A 106 7.53 -24.99 3.03
C GLY A 106 7.12 -24.24 4.31
N ALA A 107 6.87 -22.93 4.25
CA ALA A 107 6.37 -22.18 5.39
C ALA A 107 5.05 -22.76 5.94
N HIS A 108 4.96 -22.87 7.26
CA HIS A 108 3.75 -23.28 7.96
C HIS A 108 2.83 -22.07 8.23
N GLN A 109 1.59 -22.34 8.60
CA GLN A 109 0.66 -21.30 9.02
C GLN A 109 0.95 -20.79 10.44
N VAL A 110 0.82 -19.49 10.66
CA VAL A 110 0.85 -18.84 11.98
C VAL A 110 -0.40 -17.98 12.18
N PRO A 111 -0.85 -17.80 13.43
CA PRO A 111 -1.98 -16.92 13.73
C PRO A 111 -1.55 -15.44 13.69
N TYR A 112 -2.14 -14.66 12.80
CA TYR A 112 -1.97 -13.21 12.76
C TYR A 112 -3.08 -12.53 13.54
N ASN A 113 -2.74 -11.72 14.55
CA ASN A 113 -3.73 -10.91 15.26
C ASN A 113 -4.15 -9.70 14.41
N VAL A 114 -5.43 -9.64 14.03
CA VAL A 114 -5.91 -8.64 13.08
C VAL A 114 -5.78 -7.22 13.62
N SER A 115 -6.24 -6.99 14.85
CA SER A 115 -6.18 -5.66 15.48
C SER A 115 -4.74 -5.19 15.68
N HIS A 116 -3.82 -6.10 15.97
CA HIS A 116 -2.41 -5.77 16.11
C HIS A 116 -1.82 -5.27 14.79
N VAL A 117 -1.99 -6.03 13.71
CA VAL A 117 -1.49 -5.66 12.38
C VAL A 117 -2.13 -4.35 11.91
N GLU A 118 -3.45 -4.20 12.07
CA GLU A 118 -4.17 -2.96 11.72
C GLU A 118 -3.60 -1.74 12.46
N ASN A 119 -3.39 -1.85 13.77
CA ASN A 119 -2.83 -0.77 14.58
C ASN A 119 -1.40 -0.42 14.18
N GLN A 120 -0.57 -1.41 13.83
CA GLN A 120 0.79 -1.17 13.37
C GLN A 120 0.81 -0.45 12.01
N PHE A 121 0.00 -0.88 11.04
CA PHE A 121 -0.12 -0.19 9.76
C PHE A 121 -0.70 1.21 9.93
N PHE A 122 -1.69 1.39 10.81
CA PHE A 122 -2.23 2.71 11.13
C PHE A 122 -1.16 3.63 11.71
N PHE A 123 -0.38 3.17 12.69
CA PHE A 123 0.71 3.95 13.26
C PHE A 123 1.80 4.27 12.23
N PHE A 124 2.17 3.28 11.42
CA PHE A 124 3.12 3.48 10.32
C PHE A 124 2.64 4.59 9.39
N ASN A 125 1.44 4.45 8.84
CA ASN A 125 0.86 5.39 7.89
C ASN A 125 0.63 6.79 8.48
N ALA A 126 0.10 6.89 9.69
CA ALA A 126 -0.28 8.19 10.28
C ALA A 126 0.89 8.92 10.95
N ARG A 127 1.98 8.22 11.27
CA ARG A 127 3.14 8.78 11.96
C ARG A 127 4.41 8.52 11.18
N VAL A 128 4.86 7.28 11.16
CA VAL A 128 6.22 6.94 10.68
C VAL A 128 6.44 7.40 9.23
N ARG A 129 5.50 7.08 8.34
CA ARG A 129 5.59 7.36 6.92
C ARG A 129 5.68 8.85 6.58
N GLU A 130 4.99 9.68 7.35
CA GLU A 130 4.76 11.09 7.05
C GLU A 130 5.65 12.06 7.85
N VAL A 131 6.12 11.67 9.04
CA VAL A 131 6.78 12.60 9.97
C VAL A 131 8.23 12.24 10.30
N VAL A 132 8.70 11.07 9.86
CA VAL A 132 10.07 10.61 10.12
C VAL A 132 10.94 10.92 8.91
N HIS A 133 12.14 11.45 9.19
CA HIS A 133 13.18 11.67 8.20
C HIS A 133 13.97 10.38 7.99
N PHE A 134 14.03 9.91 6.75
CA PHE A 134 14.76 8.72 6.33
C PHE A 134 15.93 9.10 5.42
N ASN A 135 17.13 8.80 5.87
CA ASN A 135 18.34 9.20 5.17
C ASN A 135 18.56 8.31 3.94
N HIS A 136 18.98 8.90 2.84
CA HIS A 136 19.42 8.19 1.64
C HIS A 136 20.49 9.00 0.92
N ILE A 137 21.01 8.47 -0.19
CA ILE A 137 22.18 9.07 -0.83
C ILE A 137 21.88 10.37 -1.56
N LEU A 138 20.62 10.70 -1.89
CA LEU A 138 20.35 11.89 -2.70
C LEU A 138 20.51 13.15 -1.85
N LEU A 139 20.92 14.23 -2.50
CA LEU A 139 20.82 15.56 -1.93
C LEU A 139 19.34 16.00 -1.94
N PRO A 140 18.96 17.06 -1.21
CA PRO A 140 17.59 17.57 -1.24
C PRO A 140 17.06 17.63 -2.68
N ASP A 141 15.98 16.89 -2.91
CA ASP A 141 15.35 16.67 -4.20
C ASP A 141 13.85 16.90 -4.04
N GLU A 142 13.22 17.53 -5.04
CA GLU A 142 11.80 17.89 -4.96
C GLU A 142 10.88 16.67 -5.12
N ASP A 143 11.33 15.62 -5.83
CA ASP A 143 10.55 14.43 -6.15
C ASP A 143 10.88 13.25 -5.23
N LEU A 144 12.16 13.12 -4.82
CA LEU A 144 12.67 12.06 -3.95
C LEU A 144 13.28 12.64 -2.67
N ASP A 145 12.42 13.20 -1.83
CA ASP A 145 12.80 13.74 -0.53
C ASP A 145 13.07 12.63 0.52
N HIS A 146 13.20 13.02 1.79
CA HIS A 146 13.53 12.12 2.90
C HIS A 146 12.32 11.50 3.62
N HIS A 147 11.11 11.47 3.04
CA HIS A 147 9.99 10.71 3.61
C HIS A 147 10.16 9.22 3.31
N TYR A 148 9.34 8.38 3.96
CA TYR A 148 9.51 6.93 3.87
C TYR A 148 9.51 6.40 2.43
N ASP A 149 8.52 6.76 1.62
CA ASP A 149 8.36 6.22 0.27
C ASP A 149 9.52 6.61 -0.65
N ALA A 150 9.89 7.90 -0.68
CA ALA A 150 11.02 8.37 -1.46
C ALA A 150 12.36 7.73 -1.02
N ALA A 151 12.62 7.65 0.29
CA ALA A 151 13.81 6.99 0.81
C ALA A 151 13.81 5.48 0.52
N ALA A 152 12.66 4.82 0.62
CA ALA A 152 12.51 3.41 0.29
C ALA A 152 12.74 3.15 -1.20
N GLU A 153 12.21 3.99 -2.09
CA GLU A 153 12.47 3.91 -3.53
C GLU A 153 13.96 4.04 -3.81
N VAL A 154 14.62 5.08 -3.29
CA VAL A 154 16.06 5.29 -3.49
C VAL A 154 16.87 4.06 -3.06
N ASN A 155 16.55 3.49 -1.90
CA ASN A 155 17.25 2.31 -1.39
C ASN A 155 16.96 1.04 -2.22
N CYS A 156 15.72 0.85 -2.67
CA CYS A 156 15.36 -0.24 -3.59
C CYS A 156 16.12 -0.12 -4.92
N LEU A 157 16.16 1.07 -5.51
CA LEU A 157 16.88 1.33 -6.75
C LEU A 157 18.39 1.14 -6.59
N LEU A 158 18.96 1.51 -5.44
CA LEU A 158 20.36 1.23 -5.13
C LEU A 158 20.66 -0.26 -5.03
N ALA A 159 19.82 -1.01 -4.33
CA ALA A 159 19.96 -2.45 -4.21
C ALA A 159 19.86 -3.11 -5.60
N TYR A 160 18.88 -2.70 -6.41
CA TYR A 160 18.69 -3.14 -7.78
C TYR A 160 19.91 -2.85 -8.66
N LEU A 161 20.43 -1.61 -8.64
CA LEU A 161 21.62 -1.23 -9.39
C LEU A 161 22.83 -2.09 -9.02
N LYS A 162 23.12 -2.26 -7.73
CA LYS A 162 24.27 -3.07 -7.25
C LYS A 162 24.10 -4.56 -7.51
N PHE A 163 22.86 -5.02 -7.67
CA PHE A 163 22.53 -6.38 -8.01
C PHE A 163 22.73 -6.65 -9.51
N LEU A 164 22.12 -5.83 -10.37
CA LEU A 164 22.21 -6.00 -11.84
C LEU A 164 23.54 -5.56 -12.45
N HIS A 165 24.18 -4.57 -11.84
CA HIS A 165 25.41 -3.96 -12.31
C HIS A 165 26.47 -4.09 -11.20
N PRO A 166 27.17 -5.23 -11.08
CA PRO A 166 28.16 -5.44 -10.02
C PRO A 166 29.24 -4.35 -9.95
N GLU A 167 29.58 -3.71 -11.07
CA GLU A 167 30.48 -2.55 -11.15
C GLU A 167 29.99 -1.33 -10.37
N MET A 168 28.68 -1.24 -10.11
CA MET A 168 28.08 -0.17 -9.29
C MET A 168 28.29 -0.39 -7.79
N ARG A 169 28.81 -1.54 -7.35
CA ARG A 169 29.10 -1.78 -5.92
C ARG A 169 30.18 -0.85 -5.38
N ASP A 170 31.18 -0.56 -6.21
CA ASP A 170 32.33 0.28 -5.89
C ASP A 170 32.25 1.68 -6.54
N ALA A 171 31.13 1.99 -7.20
CA ALA A 171 30.93 3.29 -7.82
C ALA A 171 30.87 4.42 -6.79
N SER A 172 31.33 5.61 -7.19
CA SER A 172 31.24 6.79 -6.35
C SER A 172 29.78 7.18 -6.06
N VAL A 173 29.54 7.80 -4.92
CA VAL A 173 28.19 8.26 -4.53
C VAL A 173 27.59 9.19 -5.59
N ALA A 174 28.40 10.02 -6.25
CA ALA A 174 27.93 10.90 -7.33
C ALA A 174 27.38 10.12 -8.54
N VAL A 175 28.03 9.01 -8.91
CA VAL A 175 27.54 8.12 -9.98
C VAL A 175 26.24 7.45 -9.55
N LEU A 176 26.20 6.89 -8.33
CA LEU A 176 25.00 6.23 -7.80
C LEU A 176 23.79 7.18 -7.75
N ARG A 177 23.99 8.43 -7.29
CA ARG A 177 22.94 9.47 -7.30
C ARG A 177 22.34 9.67 -8.69
N ARG A 178 23.21 9.83 -9.70
CA ARG A 178 22.79 10.04 -11.09
C ARG A 178 22.00 8.85 -11.62
N GLU A 179 22.47 7.63 -11.37
CA GLU A 179 21.79 6.42 -11.86
C GLU A 179 20.45 6.17 -11.18
N VAL A 180 20.34 6.42 -9.87
CA VAL A 180 19.06 6.35 -9.14
C VAL A 180 18.05 7.33 -9.76
N LYS A 181 18.42 8.61 -9.93
CA LYS A 181 17.53 9.60 -10.54
C LYS A 181 17.12 9.21 -11.96
N ARG A 182 18.07 8.71 -12.75
CA ARG A 182 17.79 8.26 -14.13
C ARG A 182 16.78 7.13 -14.16
N ILE A 183 16.91 6.13 -13.28
CA ILE A 183 15.97 5.00 -13.23
C ILE A 183 14.60 5.45 -12.71
N SER A 184 14.55 6.21 -11.62
CA SER A 184 13.29 6.74 -11.08
C SER A 184 12.52 7.55 -12.14
N ALA A 185 13.19 8.50 -12.81
CA ALA A 185 12.59 9.27 -13.90
C ALA A 185 12.13 8.38 -15.08
N SER A 186 12.90 7.33 -15.38
CA SER A 186 12.52 6.37 -16.42
C SER A 186 11.27 5.58 -16.04
N ILE A 187 11.14 5.13 -14.79
CA ILE A 187 9.95 4.45 -14.27
C ILE A 187 8.74 5.38 -14.40
N THR A 188 8.84 6.61 -13.90
CA THR A 188 7.77 7.61 -13.98
C THR A 188 7.35 7.88 -15.42
N ALA A 189 8.31 8.02 -16.34
CA ALA A 189 8.02 8.20 -17.76
C ALA A 189 7.30 6.99 -18.38
N HIS A 190 7.67 5.77 -18.00
CA HIS A 190 7.02 4.53 -18.48
C HIS A 190 5.62 4.34 -17.91
N LEU A 191 5.37 4.77 -16.67
CA LEU A 191 4.04 4.74 -16.06
C LEU A 191 3.07 5.70 -16.75
N ARG A 192 3.57 6.70 -17.50
CA ARG A 192 2.77 7.69 -18.25
C ARG A 192 1.73 8.41 -17.38
N VAL A 193 2.00 8.50 -16.09
CA VAL A 193 1.14 9.10 -15.09
C VAL A 193 2.03 9.97 -14.23
N ASN A 194 1.70 11.25 -14.09
CA ASN A 194 2.35 12.11 -13.11
C ASN A 194 1.47 12.25 -11.86
N PHE A 195 2.05 12.78 -10.79
CA PHE A 195 1.36 12.96 -9.52
C PHE A 195 0.07 13.79 -9.64
N GLN A 196 0.07 14.82 -10.49
CA GLN A 196 -1.13 15.65 -10.72
C GLN A 196 -2.25 14.86 -11.39
N ASP A 197 -1.93 13.95 -12.31
CA ASP A 197 -2.91 13.08 -12.95
C ASP A 197 -3.57 12.15 -11.92
N VAL A 198 -2.78 11.57 -11.01
CA VAL A 198 -3.30 10.72 -9.92
C VAL A 198 -4.21 11.52 -8.99
N ILE A 199 -3.81 12.75 -8.63
CA ILE A 199 -4.63 13.64 -7.80
C ILE A 199 -5.97 13.90 -8.46
N ARG A 200 -5.95 14.33 -9.72
CA ARG A 200 -7.17 14.66 -10.46
C ARG A 200 -8.09 13.45 -10.59
N ARG A 201 -7.54 12.27 -10.86
CA ARG A 201 -8.31 11.02 -10.94
C ARG A 201 -8.97 10.70 -9.60
N ARG A 202 -8.24 10.80 -8.49
CA ARG A 202 -8.79 10.59 -7.14
C ARG A 202 -9.88 11.60 -6.80
N GLU A 203 -9.65 12.89 -7.04
CA GLU A 203 -10.63 13.94 -6.77
C GLU A 203 -11.90 13.76 -7.60
N TYR A 204 -11.74 13.39 -8.87
CA TYR A 204 -12.85 13.04 -9.75
C TYR A 204 -13.67 11.87 -9.19
N LEU A 205 -13.03 10.78 -8.75
CA LEU A 205 -13.71 9.62 -8.17
C LEU A 205 -14.46 9.97 -6.89
N VAL A 206 -13.83 10.72 -5.98
CA VAL A 206 -14.48 11.18 -4.73
C VAL A 206 -15.72 12.04 -5.03
N LEU A 207 -15.63 12.94 -6.01
CA LEU A 207 -16.77 13.76 -6.42
C LEU A 207 -17.85 12.94 -7.14
N LYS A 208 -17.46 11.95 -7.94
CA LYS A 208 -18.38 11.04 -8.63
C LYS A 208 -19.20 10.24 -7.61
N GLN A 209 -18.54 9.63 -6.61
CA GLN A 209 -19.19 8.91 -5.50
C GLN A 209 -20.13 9.82 -4.70
N ALA A 210 -19.66 11.03 -4.35
CA ALA A 210 -20.47 11.99 -3.61
C ALA A 210 -21.74 12.42 -4.37
N ARG A 211 -21.69 12.46 -5.71
CA ARG A 211 -22.83 12.79 -6.58
C ARG A 211 -23.78 11.63 -6.80
N SER A 212 -23.26 10.41 -6.97
CA SER A 212 -24.09 9.23 -7.17
C SER A 212 -24.84 8.84 -5.90
N GLY A 213 -24.38 9.29 -4.72
CA GLY A 213 -24.88 8.82 -3.43
C GLY A 213 -24.57 7.33 -3.20
N GLN A 214 -23.74 6.75 -4.07
CA GLN A 214 -23.17 5.44 -3.88
C GLN A 214 -21.86 5.65 -3.13
N THR A 215 -21.85 5.28 -1.86
CA THR A 215 -20.60 4.81 -1.24
C THR A 215 -20.18 3.58 -2.02
N GLU A 216 -19.18 3.72 -2.90
CA GLU A 216 -18.39 2.53 -3.25
C GLU A 216 -17.95 1.92 -1.93
N GLU A 217 -18.17 0.62 -1.79
CA GLU A 217 -17.74 -0.09 -0.60
C GLU A 217 -16.24 0.20 -0.42
N GLU A 218 -15.86 0.78 0.74
CA GLU A 218 -14.46 0.97 1.10
C GLU A 218 -13.74 -0.38 0.98
N GLY A 219 -13.09 -0.60 -0.15
CA GLY A 219 -12.63 -1.93 -0.57
C GLY A 219 -12.32 -2.02 -2.06
N ASP A 220 -13.03 -1.29 -2.92
CA ASP A 220 -12.73 -1.33 -4.35
C ASP A 220 -11.45 -0.53 -4.67
N GLU A 221 -10.33 -1.24 -4.64
CA GLU A 221 -9.00 -0.80 -5.04
C GLU A 221 -8.71 -1.13 -6.52
N SER A 222 -9.73 -1.42 -7.34
CA SER A 222 -9.54 -1.60 -8.78
C SER A 222 -9.46 -0.26 -9.51
N ASP A 223 -8.49 -0.15 -10.42
CA ASP A 223 -8.24 1.01 -11.27
C ASP A 223 -9.02 0.95 -12.60
N ASP A 224 -10.07 0.13 -12.71
CA ASP A 224 -10.71 -0.15 -14.00
C ASP A 224 -12.09 0.51 -14.18
N GLU A 225 -12.30 0.94 -15.42
CA GLU A 225 -13.50 1.59 -15.91
C GLU A 225 -14.68 0.61 -16.03
N ALA A 226 -15.83 1.11 -15.59
CA ALA A 226 -17.17 0.78 -16.07
C ALA A 226 -17.54 -0.71 -16.23
N VAL A 227 -18.37 -1.20 -15.30
CA VAL A 227 -19.50 -2.05 -15.70
C VAL A 227 -20.76 -1.60 -14.95
N ASP A 228 -21.68 -1.02 -15.72
CA ASP A 228 -23.02 -0.65 -15.28
C ASP A 228 -23.83 -1.93 -15.05
N ALA A 229 -24.19 -2.23 -13.81
CA ALA A 229 -25.10 -3.32 -13.50
C ALA A 229 -26.00 -3.01 -12.29
N GLY A 230 -27.29 -2.84 -12.58
CA GLY A 230 -28.37 -3.33 -11.73
C GLY A 230 -28.81 -2.43 -10.57
N ARG A 231 -29.78 -1.53 -10.84
CA ARG A 231 -30.58 -0.81 -9.83
C ARG A 231 -31.22 -1.77 -8.81
N SER A 232 -31.08 -1.44 -7.52
CA SER A 232 -32.14 -1.65 -6.53
C SER A 232 -32.39 -0.35 -5.80
N GLN A 233 -33.56 0.23 -6.04
CA GLN A 233 -34.08 1.43 -5.38
C GLN A 233 -34.76 0.99 -4.09
N ASN A 234 -34.25 1.45 -2.95
CA ASN A 234 -35.04 1.88 -1.78
C ASN A 234 -34.09 2.25 -0.63
N ALA A 235 -33.67 3.52 -0.60
CA ALA A 235 -33.13 4.14 0.60
C ALA A 235 -33.58 5.62 0.61
N GLU A 236 -34.19 6.02 1.72
CA GLU A 236 -34.72 7.35 1.98
C GLU A 236 -33.68 8.43 1.68
N ALA A 237 -34.09 9.42 0.88
CA ALA A 237 -33.22 10.47 0.37
C ALA A 237 -32.79 11.43 1.49
N GLN A 238 -31.60 11.22 2.04
CA GLN A 238 -30.85 12.35 2.60
C GLN A 238 -30.53 13.35 1.48
N PRO A 239 -30.44 14.67 1.78
CA PRO A 239 -30.28 15.68 0.75
C PRO A 239 -28.95 15.48 0.01
N ARG A 240 -29.03 15.03 -1.24
CA ARG A 240 -27.90 14.78 -2.15
C ARG A 240 -26.93 15.97 -2.28
N SER A 241 -27.40 17.20 -2.03
CA SER A 241 -26.56 18.41 -2.09
C SER A 241 -25.56 18.54 -0.94
N SER A 242 -25.78 17.85 0.19
CA SER A 242 -24.91 17.93 1.36
C SER A 242 -23.58 17.20 1.14
N TRP A 243 -23.59 16.06 0.46
CA TRP A 243 -22.41 15.19 0.33
C TRP A 243 -21.37 15.72 -0.65
N GLU A 244 -21.79 16.25 -1.80
CA GLU A 244 -20.86 16.89 -2.74
C GLU A 244 -20.17 18.11 -2.08
N ALA A 245 -20.89 18.86 -1.25
CA ALA A 245 -20.32 19.99 -0.51
C ALA A 245 -19.27 19.53 0.52
N VAL A 246 -19.51 18.43 1.23
CA VAL A 246 -18.54 17.83 2.16
C VAL A 246 -17.32 17.30 1.41
N ALA A 247 -17.51 16.58 0.31
CA ALA A 247 -16.43 16.07 -0.54
C ALA A 247 -15.53 17.20 -1.06
N LYS A 248 -16.12 18.31 -1.55
CA LYS A 248 -15.37 19.51 -1.96
C LYS A 248 -14.56 20.10 -0.81
N LYS A 249 -15.12 20.17 0.40
CA LYS A 249 -14.38 20.64 1.59
C LYS A 249 -13.21 19.71 1.95
N ILE A 250 -13.40 18.39 1.85
CA ILE A 250 -12.34 17.40 2.06
C ILE A 250 -11.23 17.57 1.02
N ILE A 251 -11.59 17.73 -0.25
CA ILE A 251 -10.62 17.97 -1.33
C ILE A 251 -9.84 19.26 -1.07
N GLN A 252 -10.51 20.37 -0.74
CA GLN A 252 -9.85 21.63 -0.40
C GLN A 252 -8.91 21.49 0.82
N ALA A 253 -9.34 20.78 1.86
CA ALA A 253 -8.50 20.49 3.02
C ALA A 253 -7.29 19.62 2.64
N ALA A 254 -7.47 18.61 1.78
CA ALA A 254 -6.39 17.77 1.28
C ALA A 254 -5.41 18.55 0.40
N THR A 255 -5.89 19.46 -0.46
CA THR A 255 -5.03 20.37 -1.24
C THR A 255 -4.19 21.23 -0.29
N LYS A 256 -4.81 21.82 0.75
CA LYS A 256 -4.10 22.61 1.75
C LYS A 256 -3.06 21.77 2.51
N GLU A 257 -3.39 20.54 2.88
CA GLU A 257 -2.47 19.64 3.59
C GLU A 257 -1.29 19.22 2.70
N ARG A 258 -1.52 18.93 1.41
CA ARG A 258 -0.44 18.63 0.45
C ARG A 258 0.51 19.81 0.23
N THR A 259 0.00 21.04 0.35
CA THR A 259 0.85 22.25 0.31
C THR A 259 1.53 22.55 1.64
N ARG A 260 1.15 21.83 2.71
CA ARG A 260 1.76 22.03 4.02
C ARG A 260 3.11 21.31 4.02
N VAL A 261 4.17 22.05 4.32
CA VAL A 261 5.48 21.46 4.61
C VAL A 261 5.35 20.74 5.95
N VAL A 262 5.22 19.40 5.93
CA VAL A 262 4.89 18.59 7.12
C VAL A 262 6.10 18.39 8.04
N TRP A 263 7.30 18.82 7.63
CA TRP A 263 8.53 18.70 8.41
C TRP A 263 8.49 19.60 9.66
N THR A 264 7.99 19.08 10.77
CA THR A 264 8.09 19.74 12.09
C THR A 264 9.53 19.77 12.63
N ARG A 265 10.45 19.06 11.96
CA ARG A 265 11.90 19.07 12.21
C ARG A 265 12.62 18.88 10.88
N ASN A 266 13.43 19.85 10.48
CA ASN A 266 14.58 19.56 9.65
C ASN A 266 15.56 18.78 10.54
N VAL A 267 15.99 17.60 10.11
CA VAL A 267 17.28 17.10 10.56
C VAL A 267 18.27 17.83 9.65
N GLU A 268 18.87 18.92 10.15
CA GLU A 268 20.04 19.48 9.48
C GLU A 268 21.10 18.39 9.47
N GLU A 269 21.25 17.70 8.35
CA GLU A 269 22.35 16.75 8.16
C GLU A 269 23.63 17.55 7.92
N THR A 270 24.34 17.82 9.00
CA THR A 270 25.74 18.22 8.96
C THR A 270 26.58 17.05 8.44
N GLU A 271 27.74 17.32 7.83
CA GLU A 271 28.70 16.28 7.43
C GLU A 271 29.14 15.38 8.61
N THR A 272 28.88 15.82 9.84
CA THR A 272 29.17 15.13 11.10
C THR A 272 28.04 14.26 11.65
N ASP A 273 26.83 14.31 11.08
CA ASP A 273 25.73 13.51 11.60
C ASP A 273 25.96 12.03 11.33
N ALA A 274 25.90 11.24 12.40
CA ALA A 274 25.91 9.80 12.28
C ALA A 274 24.71 9.39 11.42
N ARG A 275 24.99 8.83 10.24
CA ARG A 275 23.96 8.20 9.40
C ARG A 275 23.12 7.34 10.31
N SER A 276 21.81 7.55 10.29
CA SER A 276 20.91 6.98 11.31
C SER A 276 21.04 5.46 11.43
N ASN A 277 21.61 4.79 10.41
CA ASN A 277 21.70 3.34 10.27
C ASN A 277 20.33 2.67 10.46
N VAL A 278 19.25 3.47 10.49
CA VAL A 278 17.88 3.03 10.38
C VAL A 278 17.75 2.69 8.92
N TRP A 279 18.14 1.46 8.62
CA TRP A 279 17.64 0.77 7.47
C TRP A 279 16.14 1.03 7.45
N VAL A 280 15.62 1.48 6.32
CA VAL A 280 14.21 1.30 6.01
C VAL A 280 14.03 -0.21 5.93
N THR A 281 13.90 -0.86 7.08
CA THR A 281 13.52 -2.26 7.12
C THR A 281 12.07 -2.22 6.70
N THR A 282 11.82 -2.54 5.44
CA THR A 282 10.47 -2.83 4.98
C THR A 282 9.87 -3.96 5.84
N THR A 283 10.69 -4.75 6.54
CA THR A 283 10.23 -5.82 7.40
C THR A 283 9.61 -5.32 8.71
N MET A 284 8.35 -5.65 8.94
CA MET A 284 7.72 -5.58 10.27
C MET A 284 8.07 -6.84 11.06
N ARG A 285 8.60 -6.67 12.29
CA ARG A 285 8.79 -7.79 13.22
C ARG A 285 7.44 -8.20 13.80
N GLN A 286 7.13 -9.49 13.68
CA GLN A 286 5.99 -10.13 14.35
C GLN A 286 6.22 -10.23 15.85
#